data_AF-A0A8J7IMX1-F1
#
_entry.id   AF-A0A8J7IMX1-F1
#
_cell.length_a   1.000
_cell.length_b   1.000
_cell.length_c   1.000
_cell.angle_alpha   90.00
_cell.angle_beta   90.00
_cell.angle_gamma   90.00
#
_symmetry.space_group_name_H-M   'P 1'
#
loop_
_entity.id
_entity.type
_entity.pdbx_description
1 polymer ?
#
loop_
_entity_poly.entity_id
_entity_poly.type
_entity_poly.pdbx_seq_one_letter_code
_entity_poly.pdbx_strand_id
1 'polypeptide(L)' 'MTRAKSKAPIHKPAFEVDDILRFAEGENGAGEGKGAPRTTLTLTLKTEVCELLQAEAARKEKSVDRIVERLVAKHLGKH' A
#
# COMPACT_ATOMS: atom_id res chain seq x y z
N MET A 1 -53.62 15.76 23.60
CA MET A 1 -52.24 16.26 23.79
C MET A 1 -51.26 15.13 23.50
N THR A 2 -50.51 15.20 22.40
CA THR A 2 -49.58 14.14 21.98
C THR A 2 -48.14 14.60 22.23
N ARG A 3 -47.43 13.94 23.16
CA ARG A 3 -46.02 14.23 23.46
C ARG A 3 -45.12 13.76 22.31
N ALA A 4 -44.35 14.67 21.73
CA ALA A 4 -43.33 14.34 20.74
C ALA A 4 -42.17 13.56 21.40
N LYS A 5 -41.77 12.43 20.80
CA LYS A 5 -40.59 11.67 21.22
C LYS A 5 -39.33 12.42 20.81
N SER A 6 -38.64 13.08 21.74
CA SER A 6 -37.31 13.63 21.48
C SER A 6 -36.30 12.48 21.45
N LYS A 7 -35.52 12.39 20.36
CA LYS A 7 -34.34 11.51 20.31
C LYS A 7 -33.20 12.20 21.05
N ALA A 8 -32.48 11.45 21.89
CA ALA A 8 -31.29 11.95 22.58
C ALA A 8 -30.19 12.32 21.55
N PRO A 9 -29.43 13.41 21.76
CA PRO A 9 -28.37 13.80 20.86
C PRO A 9 -27.24 12.76 20.94
N ILE A 10 -26.97 12.09 19.81
CA ILE A 10 -25.80 11.22 19.67
C ILE A 10 -24.58 12.12 19.58
N HIS A 11 -23.77 12.17 20.63
CA HIS A 11 -22.47 12.83 20.58
C HIS A 11 -21.55 12.04 19.66
N LYS A 12 -21.11 12.69 18.57
CA LYS A 12 -20.02 12.16 17.75
C LYS A 12 -18.75 12.17 18.61
N PRO A 13 -17.95 11.10 18.62
CA PRO A 13 -16.63 11.16 19.24
C PRO A 13 -15.83 12.27 18.56
N ALA A 14 -15.34 13.21 19.36
CA ALA A 14 -14.39 14.21 18.92
C ALA A 14 -13.06 13.48 18.72
N PHE A 15 -12.71 13.19 17.48
CA PHE A 15 -11.37 12.69 17.15
C PHE A 15 -10.43 13.91 17.17
N GLU A 16 -9.57 13.96 18.18
CA GLU A 16 -8.45 14.90 18.26
C GLU A 16 -7.45 14.57 17.15
N VAL A 17 -7.10 15.57 16.33
CA VAL A 17 -6.26 15.39 15.14
C VAL A 17 -4.83 14.96 15.50
N ASP A 18 -4.40 15.20 16.74
CA ASP A 18 -3.07 14.85 17.22
C ASP A 18 -2.88 13.33 17.46
N ASP A 19 -3.96 12.57 17.68
CA ASP A 19 -3.87 11.11 17.82
C ASP A 19 -3.67 10.38 16.48
N ILE A 20 -3.93 11.05 15.35
CA ILE A 20 -3.71 10.48 14.01
C ILE A 20 -2.21 10.44 13.66
N LEU A 21 -1.41 11.33 14.25
CA LEU A 21 0.02 11.41 13.93
C LEU A 21 0.84 10.27 14.54
N ARG A 22 0.33 9.54 15.54
CA ARG A 22 1.07 8.42 16.16
C ARG A 22 0.97 7.10 15.39
N PHE A 23 -0.02 6.97 14.50
CA PHE A 23 -0.15 5.81 13.60
C PHE A 23 0.34 6.10 12.18
N ALA A 24 0.72 7.35 11.88
CA ALA A 24 1.17 7.80 10.56
C ALA A 24 2.69 7.63 10.29
N GLU A 25 3.43 6.91 11.13
CA GLU A 25 4.81 6.49 10.80
C GLU A 25 4.86 5.17 10.00
N GLY A 26 3.70 4.55 9.74
CA GLY A 26 3.60 3.24 9.09
C GLY A 26 3.16 3.22 7.62
N GLU A 27 2.87 4.36 6.98
CA GLU A 27 2.25 4.32 5.64
C GLU A 27 2.85 5.32 4.65
N ASN A 28 3.96 4.90 4.05
CA ASN A 28 4.46 5.50 2.82
C ASN A 28 3.50 5.15 1.66
N GLY A 29 2.59 6.09 1.39
CA GLY A 29 2.11 6.52 0.07
C GLY A 29 1.84 5.50 -1.04
N ALA A 30 0.59 5.44 -1.49
CA ALA A 30 0.20 5.68 -2.88
C ALA A 30 -1.32 5.59 -3.02
N GLY A 31 -1.92 6.56 -3.72
CA GLY A 31 -3.36 6.68 -3.88
C GLY A 31 -4.05 5.41 -4.38
N GLU A 32 -5.20 5.11 -3.79
CA GLU A 32 -6.09 4.04 -4.19
C GLU A 32 -6.84 4.41 -5.48
N GLY A 33 -6.17 4.22 -6.62
CA GLY A 33 -6.88 3.94 -7.86
C GLY A 33 -7.39 2.50 -7.80
N LYS A 34 -8.72 2.30 -7.78
CA LYS A 34 -9.46 1.03 -8.00
C LYS A 34 -8.55 -0.20 -8.19
N GLY A 35 -8.09 -0.76 -7.08
CA GLY A 35 -7.04 -1.79 -7.09
C GLY A 35 -7.54 -3.10 -7.67
N ALA A 36 -6.98 -3.52 -8.80
CA ALA A 36 -7.02 -4.92 -9.22
C ALA A 36 -6.53 -5.82 -8.06
N PRO A 37 -7.02 -7.07 -7.95
CA PRO A 37 -6.63 -7.95 -6.86
C PRO A 37 -5.10 -8.11 -6.84
N ARG A 38 -4.47 -7.59 -5.79
CA ARG A 38 -3.04 -7.80 -5.54
C ARG A 38 -2.84 -9.26 -5.13
N THR A 39 -2.02 -9.97 -5.90
CA THR A 39 -1.63 -11.34 -5.59
C THR A 39 -0.18 -11.34 -5.16
N THR A 40 0.10 -11.93 -4.00
CA THR A 40 1.47 -12.10 -3.51
C THR A 40 2.06 -13.37 -4.13
N LEU A 41 3.26 -13.25 -4.69
CA LEU A 41 4.00 -14.36 -5.27
C LEU A 41 5.32 -14.53 -4.52
N THR A 42 5.60 -15.75 -4.09
CA THR A 42 6.92 -16.11 -3.55
C THR A 42 7.73 -16.78 -4.64
N LEU A 43 8.90 -16.20 -4.96
CA LEU A 43 9.79 -16.69 -6.01
C LEU A 43 11.06 -17.25 -5.39
N THR A 44 11.43 -18.47 -5.79
CA THR A 44 12.75 -19.04 -5.47
C THR A 44 13.70 -18.76 -6.62
N LEU A 45 14.69 -17.90 -6.38
CA LEU A 45 15.69 -17.50 -7.37
C LEU A 45 17.07 -18.01 -6.96
N LYS A 46 17.96 -18.15 -7.94
CA LYS A 46 19.37 -18.40 -7.68
C LYS A 46 19.99 -17.16 -7.01
N THR A 47 20.96 -17.37 -6.13
CA THR A 47 21.65 -16.29 -5.38
C THR A 47 22.24 -15.23 -6.31
N GLU A 48 22.90 -15.65 -7.40
CA GLU A 48 23.48 -14.77 -8.41
C GLU A 48 22.46 -13.79 -9.00
N VAL A 49 21.22 -14.25 -9.21
CA VAL A 49 20.13 -13.42 -9.76
C VAL A 49 19.66 -12.41 -8.72
N CYS A 50 19.60 -12.80 -7.44
CA CYS A 50 19.26 -11.90 -6.34
C CYS A 50 20.28 -10.77 -6.21
N GLU A 51 21.58 -11.07 -6.31
CA GLU A 51 22.65 -10.07 -6.25
C GLU A 51 22.54 -9.07 -7.41
N LEU A 52 22.29 -9.55 -8.63
CA LEU A 52 22.09 -8.69 -9.79
C LEU A 52 20.85 -7.79 -9.65
N LEU A 53 19.75 -8.32 -9.12
CA LEU A 53 18.54 -7.53 -8.85
C LEU A 53 18.78 -6.44 -7.80
N GLN A 54 19.52 -6.77 -6.74
CA GLN A 54 19.89 -5.79 -5.70
C GLN A 54 20.81 -4.70 -6.25
N ALA A 55 21.82 -5.06 -7.04
CA ALA A 55 22.70 -4.09 -7.68
C ALA A 55 21.94 -3.14 -8.63
N GLU A 56 21.01 -3.68 -9.42
CA GLU A 56 20.19 -2.90 -10.34
C GLU A 56 19.17 -2.00 -9.60
N ALA A 57 18.63 -2.49 -8.48
CA ALA A 57 17.76 -1.72 -7.58
C ALA A 57 18.52 -0.53 -6.97
N ALA A 58 19.74 -0.76 -6.46
CA ALA A 58 20.62 0.28 -5.93
C ALA A 58 20.97 1.32 -7.00
N ARG A 59 21.36 0.87 -8.20
CA ARG A 59 21.71 1.75 -9.33
C ARG A 59 20.56 2.68 -9.75
N LYS A 60 19.32 2.21 -9.61
CA LYS A 60 18.12 2.94 -10.04
C LYS A 60 17.39 3.64 -8.90
N GLU A 61 17.93 3.59 -7.69
CA GLU A 61 17.33 4.15 -6.47
C GLU A 61 15.87 3.68 -6.29
N LYS A 62 15.64 2.38 -6.52
CA LYS A 62 14.31 1.76 -6.46
C LYS A 62 14.35 0.50 -5.60
N SER A 63 13.18 0.08 -5.10
CA SER A 63 13.05 -1.21 -4.42
C SER A 63 13.21 -2.37 -5.40
N VAL A 64 13.68 -3.51 -4.90
CA VAL A 64 13.77 -4.76 -5.67
C VAL A 64 12.41 -5.14 -6.23
N ASP A 65 11.34 -5.01 -5.45
CA ASP A 65 9.97 -5.30 -5.87
C ASP A 65 9.54 -4.48 -7.10
N ARG A 66 9.84 -3.17 -7.11
CA ARG A 66 9.55 -2.29 -8.25
C ARG A 66 10.31 -2.71 -9.51
N ILE A 67 11.54 -3.22 -9.35
CA ILE A 67 12.33 -3.73 -10.47
C ILE A 67 11.70 -5.04 -11.00
N VAL A 68 11.34 -5.96 -10.11
CA VAL A 68 10.71 -7.25 -10.46
C VAL A 68 9.36 -7.02 -11.14
N GLU A 69 8.48 -6.20 -10.57
CA GLU A 69 7.20 -5.82 -11.18
C GLU A 69 7.39 -5.29 -12.61
N ARG A 70 8.37 -4.41 -12.81
CA ARG A 70 8.67 -3.84 -14.13
C ARG A 70 9.17 -4.91 -15.11
N LEU A 71 9.98 -5.86 -14.65
CA LEU A 71 10.46 -6.96 -15.49
C LEU A 71 9.32 -7.89 -15.89
N VAL A 72 8.45 -8.23 -14.93
CA VAL A 72 7.24 -9.04 -15.18
C VAL A 72 6.30 -8.32 -16.15
N ALA A 73 5.99 -7.05 -15.91
CA ALA A 73 5.16 -6.25 -16.81
C ALA A 73 5.76 -6.14 -18.22
N LYS A 74 7.08 -5.98 -18.34
CA LYS A 74 7.78 -5.94 -19.63
C LYS A 74 7.74 -7.29 -20.35
N HIS A 75 7.77 -8.40 -19.62
CA HIS A 75 7.65 -9.73 -20.19
C HIS A 75 6.21 -9.99 -20.67
N LEU A 76 5.22 -9.74 -19.81
CA LEU A 76 3.81 -9.91 -20.11
C LEU A 76 3.31 -8.97 -21.22
N GLY A 77 3.87 -7.76 -21.35
CA GLY A 77 3.51 -6.84 -22.43
C GLY A 77 4.20 -7.11 -23.77
N LYS A 78 5.13 -8.07 -23.82
CA LYS A 78 5.80 -8.51 -25.06
C LYS A 78 5.20 -9.80 -25.64
N HIS A 79 4.41 -10.51 -24.84
CA HIS A 79 3.68 -11.71 -25.22
C HIS A 79 2.18 -11.41 -25.26
#